data_AF-A0A0L0GJL9-F1
#
_entry.id   AF-A0A0L0GJL9-F1
#
_cell.length_a   1.000
_cell.length_b   1.000
_cell.length_c   1.000
_cell.angle_alpha   90.00
_cell.angle_beta   90.00
_cell.angle_gamma   90.00
#
_symmetry.space_group_name_H-M   'P 1'
#
loop_
_entity.id
_entity.type
_entity.pdbx_description
1 polymer ?
#
loop_
_entity_poly.entity_id
_entity_poly.type
_entity_poly.pdbx_seq_one_letter_code
_entity_poly.pdbx_strand_id
1 'polypeptide(L)'
;MTNMQNITNLAFAKNAKDQIETRITNVLTAIRSPEFCGMQFQRGEEVECAPVDSDTWRNMRDSDITELRITLESKGFKRVGKRMVIRAVKLVALENTDGKVWG
;
A
#
# COMPACT_ATOMS: atom_id res chain seq x y z
N MET A 1 -8.73 23.19 -12.85
CA MET A 1 -7.66 23.42 -11.84
C MET A 1 -7.75 22.27 -10.85
N THR A 2 -6.96 21.22 -11.03
CA THR A 2 -6.99 20.06 -10.12
C THR A 2 -5.80 20.16 -9.19
N ASN A 3 -6.09 20.14 -7.89
CA ASN A 3 -5.18 20.42 -6.78
C ASN A 3 -3.93 19.54 -6.83
N MET A 4 -2.83 20.13 -7.28
CA MET A 4 -1.49 19.59 -7.10
C MET A 4 -0.99 20.02 -5.72
N GLN A 5 -1.35 19.27 -4.67
CA GLN A 5 -0.69 19.31 -3.36
C GLN A 5 -1.29 18.27 -2.39
N ASN A 6 -0.75 17.05 -2.45
CA ASN A 6 -0.57 16.23 -1.26
C ASN A 6 0.70 15.41 -1.49
N ILE A 7 1.85 16.08 -1.43
CA ILE A 7 3.12 15.38 -1.29
C ILE A 7 3.08 14.84 0.15
N THR A 8 2.50 13.64 0.33
CA THR A 8 2.60 12.93 1.60
C THR A 8 4.08 12.74 1.86
N ASN A 9 4.64 13.53 2.78
CA ASN A 9 6.02 13.40 3.21
C ASN A 9 6.10 12.16 4.11
N LEU A 10 6.07 10.98 3.48
CA LEU A 10 6.06 9.70 4.17
C LEU A 10 7.39 9.54 4.91
N ALA A 11 7.31 9.50 6.24
CA ALA A 11 8.47 9.24 7.08
C ALA A 11 8.77 7.74 7.10
N PHE A 12 9.82 7.33 6.40
CA PHE A 12 10.33 5.96 6.41
C PHE A 12 11.57 5.83 7.28
N ALA A 13 11.66 4.75 8.05
CA ALA A 13 12.92 4.36 8.66
C ALA A 13 13.87 3.86 7.58
N LYS A 14 15.06 4.44 7.51
CA LYS A 14 16.10 4.11 6.53
C LYS A 14 17.35 3.55 7.21
N ASN A 15 18.07 2.71 6.49
CA ASN A 15 19.37 2.21 6.93
C ASN A 15 20.50 3.23 6.65
N ALA A 16 21.72 2.89 7.06
CA ALA A 16 22.91 3.73 6.83
C ALA A 16 23.26 3.96 5.35
N LYS A 17 22.65 3.23 4.40
CA LYS A 17 22.80 3.42 2.95
C LYS A 17 21.63 4.20 2.34
N ASP A 18 20.83 4.87 3.17
CA ASP A 18 19.62 5.61 2.80
C ASP A 18 18.51 4.75 2.13
N GLN A 19 18.59 3.42 2.24
CA GLN A 19 17.52 2.54 1.75
C GLN A 19 16.42 2.40 2.80
N ILE A 20 15.16 2.37 2.35
CA ILE A 20 14.03 2.11 3.25
C ILE A 20 14.15 0.69 3.79
N GLU A 21 14.13 0.56 5.11
CA GLU A 21 14.25 -0.74 5.75
C GLU A 21 13.01 -1.60 5.55
N THR A 22 13.20 -2.91 5.38
CA THR A 22 12.14 -3.91 5.30
C THR A 22 11.52 -4.16 6.68
N ARG A 23 10.86 -3.14 7.24
CA ARG A 23 10.09 -3.19 8.48
C ARG A 23 8.60 -3.20 8.17
N ILE A 24 7.81 -3.93 8.95
CA ILE A 24 6.35 -3.97 8.76
C ILE A 24 5.72 -2.58 8.85
N THR A 25 6.24 -1.70 9.71
CA THR A 25 5.76 -0.32 9.85
C THR A 25 6.00 0.51 8.59
N ASN A 26 7.19 0.42 7.97
CA ASN A 26 7.46 1.08 6.70
C ASN A 26 6.56 0.53 5.57
N VAL A 27 6.39 -0.79 5.50
CA VAL A 27 5.51 -1.39 4.49
C VAL A 27 4.07 -0.93 4.68
N LEU A 28 3.57 -0.86 5.92
CA LEU A 28 2.25 -0.30 6.20
C LEU A 28 2.14 1.17 5.80
N THR A 29 3.12 2.00 6.13
CA THR A 29 3.16 3.41 5.70
C THR A 29 3.05 3.54 4.18
N ALA A 30 3.75 2.68 3.43
CA ALA A 30 3.70 2.68 1.97
C ALA A 30 2.35 2.19 1.43
N ILE A 31 1.82 1.07 1.95
CA ILE A 31 0.56 0.46 1.49
C ILE A 31 -0.67 1.30 1.86
N ARG A 32 -0.60 2.07 2.96
CA ARG A 32 -1.65 3.05 3.33
C ARG A 32 -1.69 4.28 2.43
N SER A 33 -0.68 4.49 1.59
CA SER A 33 -0.61 5.62 0.66
C SER A 33 -0.84 5.09 -0.77
N PRO A 34 -2.06 5.19 -1.32
CA PRO A 34 -2.35 4.78 -2.69
C PRO A 34 -1.44 5.45 -3.71
N GLU A 35 -1.11 6.72 -3.51
CA GLU A 35 -0.18 7.47 -4.37
C GLU A 35 1.23 6.88 -4.37
N PHE A 36 1.69 6.33 -3.24
CA PHE A 36 3.02 5.75 -3.13
C PHE A 36 3.08 4.34 -3.73
N CYS A 37 2.07 3.50 -3.45
CA CYS A 37 2.05 2.11 -3.88
C CYS A 37 1.27 1.84 -5.18
N GLY A 38 0.59 2.85 -5.72
CA GLY A 38 -0.16 2.80 -6.98
C GLY A 38 -1.51 2.08 -6.91
N MET A 39 -1.92 1.60 -5.73
CA MET A 39 -3.14 0.82 -5.55
C MET A 39 -3.88 1.24 -4.28
N GLN A 40 -5.20 1.09 -4.29
CA GLN A 40 -6.06 1.22 -3.13
C GLN A 40 -6.72 -0.11 -2.79
N PHE A 41 -7.08 -0.29 -1.52
CA PHE A 41 -7.54 -1.56 -0.97
C PHE A 41 -8.79 -1.37 -0.12
N GLN A 42 -9.72 -2.32 -0.20
CA GLN A 42 -10.88 -2.38 0.69
C GLN A 42 -11.21 -3.82 1.06
N ARG A 43 -12.03 -4.00 2.10
CA ARG A 43 -12.51 -5.32 2.49
C ARG A 43 -13.53 -5.83 1.47
N GLY A 44 -13.32 -7.04 1.00
CA GLY A 44 -14.30 -7.86 0.28
C GLY A 44 -14.46 -9.20 0.98
N GLU A 45 -14.78 -10.26 0.23
CA GLU A 45 -14.71 -11.64 0.74
C GLU A 45 -13.28 -12.01 1.19
N GLU A 46 -12.26 -11.49 0.48
CA GLU A 46 -10.86 -11.52 0.91
C GLU A 46 -10.27 -10.10 1.00
N VAL A 47 -9.78 -9.57 -0.12
CA VAL A 47 -9.29 -8.20 -0.29
C VAL A 47 -9.65 -7.78 -1.71
N GLU A 48 -10.25 -6.61 -1.86
CA GLU A 48 -10.43 -5.98 -3.15
C GLU A 48 -9.41 -4.86 -3.34
N CYS A 49 -8.98 -4.67 -4.59
CA CYS A 49 -8.07 -3.61 -4.97
C CYS A 49 -8.51 -2.92 -6.26
N ALA A 50 -8.11 -1.67 -6.40
CA ALA A 50 -8.20 -0.90 -7.64
C ALA A 50 -6.90 -0.09 -7.82
N PRO A 51 -6.57 0.34 -9.04
CA PRO A 51 -5.58 1.40 -9.23
C PRO A 51 -5.93 2.65 -8.39
N VAL A 52 -4.93 3.45 -8.03
CA VAL A 52 -5.17 4.76 -7.41
C VAL A 52 -6.15 5.59 -8.27
N ASP A 53 -7.07 6.31 -7.62
CA ASP A 53 -8.13 7.13 -8.22
C ASP A 53 -9.08 6.40 -9.19
N SER A 54 -9.20 5.07 -9.06
CA SER A 54 -10.06 4.25 -9.91
C SER A 54 -11.16 3.55 -9.13
N ASP A 55 -12.40 3.63 -9.62
CA ASP A 55 -13.56 2.90 -9.07
C ASP A 55 -13.71 1.47 -9.63
N THR A 56 -12.74 0.97 -10.39
CA THR A 56 -12.76 -0.41 -10.93
C THR A 56 -12.21 -1.42 -9.94
N TRP A 57 -12.99 -1.67 -8.90
CA TRP A 57 -12.68 -2.65 -7.85
C TRP A 57 -12.76 -4.09 -8.35
N ARG A 58 -11.83 -4.92 -7.89
CA ARG A 58 -11.80 -6.37 -8.14
C ARG A 58 -11.08 -7.10 -7.03
N ASN A 59 -11.28 -8.41 -6.94
CA ASN A 59 -10.48 -9.27 -6.05
C ASN A 59 -8.99 -9.16 -6.36
N MET A 60 -8.20 -9.10 -5.29
CA MET A 60 -6.75 -9.07 -5.38
C MET A 60 -6.21 -10.45 -5.80
N ARG A 61 -5.18 -10.43 -6.65
CA ARG A 61 -4.53 -11.62 -7.21
C ARG A 61 -3.07 -11.67 -6.77
N ASP A 62 -2.44 -12.83 -6.97
CA ASP A 62 -1.01 -12.99 -6.66
C ASP A 62 -0.09 -12.11 -7.51
N SER A 63 -0.52 -11.79 -8.74
CA SER A 63 0.18 -10.84 -9.61
C SER A 63 0.26 -9.46 -8.98
N ASP A 64 -0.81 -8.98 -8.33
CA ASP A 64 -0.86 -7.65 -7.73
C ASP A 64 0.08 -7.56 -6.52
N ILE A 65 0.18 -8.65 -5.74
CA ILE A 65 1.17 -8.76 -4.66
C ILE A 65 2.60 -8.69 -5.20
N THR A 66 2.86 -9.27 -6.37
CA THR A 66 4.17 -9.22 -7.02
C THR A 66 4.47 -7.81 -7.55
N GLU A 67 3.49 -7.16 -8.18
CA GLU A 67 3.60 -5.77 -8.64
C GLU A 67 3.84 -4.79 -7.49
N LEU A 68 3.17 -4.97 -6.36
CA LEU A 68 3.41 -4.17 -5.15
C LEU A 68 4.85 -4.33 -4.66
N ARG A 69 5.39 -5.56 -4.65
CA ARG A 69 6.79 -5.77 -4.23
C ARG A 69 7.77 -5.07 -5.15
N ILE A 70 7.55 -5.16 -6.47
CA ILE A 70 8.36 -4.46 -7.47
C ILE A 70 8.27 -2.94 -7.25
N THR A 71 7.06 -2.43 -7.04
CA THR A 71 6.83 -1.00 -6.78
C THR A 71 7.57 -0.53 -5.54
N LEU A 72 7.44 -1.24 -4.42
CA LEU A 72 8.15 -0.91 -3.18
C LEU A 72 9.67 -0.92 -3.37
N GLU A 73 10.21 -1.95 -4.01
CA GLU A 73 11.65 -2.06 -4.30
C GLU A 73 12.13 -0.90 -5.19
N SER A 74 11.36 -0.54 -6.23
CA SER A 74 11.64 0.61 -7.11
C SER A 74 11.62 1.95 -6.38
N LYS A 75 10.85 2.05 -5.28
CA LYS A 75 10.74 3.25 -4.42
C LYS A 75 11.77 3.27 -3.29
N GLY A 76 12.74 2.36 -3.30
CA GLY A 76 13.88 2.37 -2.38
C GLY A 76 13.77 1.42 -1.19
N PHE A 77 12.74 0.56 -1.13
CA PHE A 77 12.73 -0.53 -0.14
C PHE A 77 13.80 -1.57 -0.46
N LYS A 78 14.46 -2.06 0.59
CA LYS A 78 15.15 -3.34 0.50
C LYS A 78 14.13 -4.46 0.29
N ARG A 79 14.51 -5.49 -0.50
CA ARG A 79 13.70 -6.68 -0.86
C ARG A 79 12.59 -7.00 0.13
N VAL A 80 11.33 -6.82 -0.30
CA VAL A 80 10.15 -7.03 0.56
C VAL A 80 9.60 -8.45 0.35
N GLY A 81 9.36 -9.17 1.44
CA GLY A 81 8.82 -10.53 1.39
C GLY A 81 7.31 -10.57 1.11
N LYS A 82 6.86 -11.52 0.29
CA LYS A 82 5.45 -11.73 -0.09
C LYS A 82 4.49 -11.73 1.10
N ARG A 83 4.78 -12.53 2.13
CA ARG A 83 3.93 -12.65 3.33
C ARG A 83 3.79 -11.32 4.10
N MET A 84 4.80 -10.45 4.05
CA MET A 84 4.75 -9.14 4.70
C MET A 84 3.77 -8.21 3.97
N VAL A 85 3.83 -8.18 2.62
CA VAL A 85 2.89 -7.41 1.79
C VAL A 85 1.46 -7.89 2.00
N ILE A 86 1.23 -9.21 1.96
CA ILE A 86 -0.12 -9.78 2.18
C ILE A 86 -0.71 -9.34 3.53
N ARG A 87 0.09 -9.39 4.60
CA ARG A 87 -0.37 -8.97 5.94
C ARG A 87 -0.67 -7.47 6.00
N ALA A 88 0.18 -6.66 5.39
CA ALA A 88 -0.01 -5.21 5.34
C ALA A 88 -1.29 -4.85 4.57
N VAL A 89 -1.48 -5.43 3.39
CA VAL A 89 -2.67 -5.18 2.57
C VAL A 89 -3.95 -5.60 3.28
N LYS A 90 -3.99 -6.78 3.92
CA LYS A 90 -5.15 -7.23 4.68
C LYS A 90 -5.51 -6.27 5.82
N LEU A 91 -4.51 -5.74 6.53
CA LEU A 91 -4.74 -4.76 7.60
C LEU A 91 -5.28 -3.45 7.03
N VAL A 92 -4.67 -2.92 5.97
CA VAL A 92 -5.11 -1.65 5.35
C VAL A 92 -6.51 -1.77 4.74
N ALA A 93 -6.84 -2.91 4.12
CA ALA A 93 -8.18 -3.18 3.61
C ALA A 93 -9.25 -3.17 4.73
N LEU A 94 -8.91 -3.72 5.89
CA LEU A 94 -9.77 -3.67 7.09
C LEU A 94 -9.93 -2.23 7.58
N GLU A 95 -8.83 -1.49 7.76
CA GLU A 95 -8.81 -0.09 8.22
C GLU A 95 -9.67 0.81 7.31
N ASN A 96 -9.58 0.65 5.99
CA ASN A 96 -10.33 1.44 5.02
C ASN A 96 -11.83 1.14 5.02
N THR A 97 -12.24 0.02 5.62
CA THR A 97 -13.65 -0.35 5.77
C THR A 97 -14.23 0.20 7.08
N ASP A 98 -13.45 0.16 8.15
CA ASP A 98 -13.84 0.70 9.46
C ASP A 98 -13.91 2.25 9.47
N GLY A 99 -13.38 2.91 8.43
CA GLY A 99 -13.59 4.34 8.16
C GLY A 99 -14.97 4.68 7.57
N LYS A 100 -15.76 3.70 7.12
CA LYS A 100 -17.20 3.86 6.84
C LYS A 100 -17.97 3.59 8.14
N VAL A 101 -18.06 4.61 8.99
CA VAL A 101 -18.84 4.60 10.23
C VAL A 101 -20.28 4.17 9.91
N TRP A 102 -20.76 3.12 10.60
CA TRP A 102 -22.19 2.84 10.70
C TRP A 102 -22.85 4.02 11.43
N GLY A 103 -23.71 4.75 10.72
CA GLY A 103 -24.82 5.47 11.35
C GLY A 103 -25.90 4.51 11.81
#